data_AF-A0AA88DPC6-F1
#
_entry.id   AF-A0AA88DPC6-F1
#
_cell.length_a   1.000
_cell.length_b   1.000
_cell.length_c   1.000
_cell.angle_alpha   90.00
_cell.angle_beta   90.00
_cell.angle_gamma   90.00
#
_symmetry.space_group_name_H-M   'P 1'
#
loop_
_entity.id
_entity.type
_entity.pdbx_description
1 polymer ?
#
loop_
_entity_poly.entity_id
_entity_poly.type
_entity_poly.pdbx_seq_one_letter_code
_entity_poly.pdbx_strand_id
1 'polypeptide(L)'
;MKGEDLEDLNLEELKKLEKLVGNGISRVTGKKGIQLLEDNRQLRQQMAGAIVVDVDSGEQGQSSDSITGICNSAELPEDLDSSDTALKLG
;
A
#
# COMPACT_ATOMS: atom_id res chain seq x y z
N MET A 1 4.26 5.53 -31.31
CA MET A 1 3.54 6.42 -32.25
C MET A 1 3.51 7.79 -31.64
N LYS A 2 3.88 8.78 -32.42
CA LYS A 2 3.75 10.20 -32.12
C LYS A 2 2.47 10.71 -32.78
N GLY A 3 2.03 11.91 -32.40
CA GLY A 3 0.85 12.55 -33.02
C GLY A 3 1.03 12.82 -34.52
N GLU A 4 2.26 13.15 -34.92
CA GLU A 4 2.68 13.35 -36.32
C GLU A 4 2.38 12.12 -37.20
N ASP A 5 2.46 10.89 -36.65
CA ASP A 5 2.20 9.64 -37.39
C ASP A 5 0.70 9.44 -37.72
N LEU A 6 -0.19 10.30 -37.21
CA LEU A 6 -1.64 10.19 -37.36
C LEU A 6 -2.22 11.08 -38.46
N GLU A 7 -1.47 12.08 -38.92
CA GLU A 7 -1.96 13.09 -39.87
C GLU A 7 -2.31 12.49 -41.24
N ASP A 8 -1.63 11.41 -41.63
CA ASP A 8 -1.85 10.70 -42.89
C ASP A 8 -2.97 9.66 -42.83
N LEU A 9 -3.55 9.40 -41.66
CA LEU A 9 -4.58 8.37 -41.48
C LEU A 9 -5.97 8.93 -41.74
N ASN A 10 -6.80 8.15 -42.44
CA ASN A 10 -8.22 8.48 -42.52
C ASN A 10 -8.97 8.10 -41.22
N LEU A 11 -10.22 8.56 -41.10
CA LEU A 11 -11.05 8.38 -39.91
C LEU A 11 -11.21 6.90 -39.49
N GLU A 12 -11.33 5.98 -40.45
CA GLU A 12 -11.53 4.56 -40.14
C GLU A 12 -10.23 3.88 -39.67
N GLU A 13 -9.11 4.25 -40.28
CA GLU A 13 -7.79 3.82 -39.83
C GLU A 13 -7.49 4.32 -38.42
N LEU A 14 -7.84 5.59 -38.14
CA LEU A 14 -7.68 6.20 -36.83
C LEU A 14 -8.52 5.50 -35.76
N LYS A 15 -9.79 5.19 -36.02
CA LYS A 15 -10.65 4.41 -35.10
C LYS A 15 -10.11 3.01 -34.85
N LYS A 16 -9.61 2.33 -35.88
CA LYS A 16 -9.03 0.99 -35.75
C LYS A 16 -7.78 1.04 -34.88
N LEU A 17 -6.95 2.06 -35.08
CA LEU A 17 -5.74 2.28 -34.29
C LEU A 17 -6.07 2.58 -32.82
N GLU A 18 -7.03 3.47 -32.56
CA GLU A 18 -7.52 3.78 -31.21
C GLU A 18 -7.95 2.50 -30.49
N LYS A 19 -8.76 1.66 -31.14
CA LYS A 19 -9.20 0.38 -30.59
C LYS A 19 -8.03 -0.55 -30.29
N LEU A 20 -7.05 -0.65 -31.19
CA LEU A 20 -5.88 -1.50 -31.00
C LEU A 20 -5.03 -1.02 -29.80
N VAL A 21 -4.78 0.28 -29.72
CA VAL A 21 -4.00 0.91 -28.66
C VAL A 21 -4.73 0.77 -27.32
N GLY A 22 -6.04 1.06 -27.26
CA GLY A 22 -6.86 0.90 -26.07
C GLY A 22 -6.85 -0.54 -25.54
N ASN A 23 -6.99 -1.52 -26.42
CA ASN A 23 -6.88 -2.94 -26.06
C ASN A 23 -5.48 -3.31 -25.56
N GLY A 24 -4.43 -2.75 -26.18
CA GLY A 24 -3.05 -2.95 -25.75
C GLY A 24 -2.79 -2.40 -24.36
N ILE A 25 -3.22 -1.17 -24.09
CA ILE A 25 -3.10 -0.51 -22.78
C ILE A 25 -3.86 -1.30 -21.72
N SER A 26 -5.13 -1.65 -21.97
CA SER A 26 -5.94 -2.44 -21.03
C SER A 26 -5.25 -3.74 -20.63
N ARG A 27 -4.69 -4.47 -21.61
CA ARG A 27 -3.94 -5.70 -21.36
C ARG A 27 -2.66 -5.47 -20.54
N VAL A 28 -1.86 -4.46 -20.88
CA VAL A 28 -0.60 -4.17 -20.19
C VAL A 28 -0.87 -3.72 -18.76
N THR A 29 -1.81 -2.80 -18.56
CA THR A 29 -2.20 -2.32 -17.23
C THR A 29 -2.78 -3.44 -16.38
N GLY A 30 -3.65 -4.30 -16.93
CA GLY A 30 -4.19 -5.45 -16.20
C GLY A 30 -3.10 -6.42 -15.73
N LYS A 31 -2.19 -6.82 -16.63
CA LYS A 31 -1.09 -7.73 -16.29
C LYS A 31 -0.14 -7.13 -15.27
N LYS A 32 0.29 -5.89 -15.48
CA LYS A 32 1.20 -5.19 -14.56
C LYS A 32 0.54 -4.92 -13.21
N GLY A 33 -0.75 -4.60 -13.18
CA GLY A 33 -1.51 -4.39 -11.95
C GLY A 33 -1.56 -5.67 -11.09
N ILE A 34 -1.84 -6.81 -11.71
CA ILE A 34 -1.83 -8.11 -11.01
C ILE A 34 -0.43 -8.43 -10.47
N GLN A 35 0.61 -8.26 -11.29
CA GLN A 35 2.00 -8.52 -10.87
C GLN A 35 2.40 -7.64 -9.69
N LEU A 36 2.13 -6.32 -9.76
CA LEU A 36 2.47 -5.40 -8.68
C LEU A 36 1.70 -5.70 -7.40
N LEU A 37 0.42 -6.10 -7.49
CA LEU A 37 -0.36 -6.50 -6.33
C LEU A 37 0.25 -7.73 -5.64
N GLU A 38 0.65 -8.72 -6.43
CA GLU A 38 1.29 -9.94 -5.93
C GLU A 38 2.65 -9.64 -5.29
N ASP A 39 3.51 -8.87 -5.97
CA ASP A 39 4.83 -8.47 -5.46
C ASP A 39 4.69 -7.68 -4.16
N ASN A 40 3.72 -6.75 -4.10
CA ASN A 40 3.46 -5.96 -2.89
C ASN A 40 2.97 -6.84 -1.74
N ARG A 41 2.12 -7.84 -2.02
CA ARG A 41 1.67 -8.83 -1.03
C ARG A 41 2.85 -9.63 -0.48
N GLN A 42 3.73 -10.12 -1.34
CA GLN A 42 4.91 -10.88 -0.94
C GLN A 42 5.88 -10.04 -0.11
N LEU A 43 6.16 -8.80 -0.55
CA LEU A 43 7.00 -7.87 0.21
C LEU A 43 6.42 -7.58 1.60
N ARG A 44 5.11 -7.33 1.69
CA ARG A 44 4.43 -7.13 2.98
C ARG A 44 4.51 -8.36 3.88
N GLN A 45 4.38 -9.56 3.32
CA GLN A 45 4.53 -10.80 4.08
C GLN A 45 5.96 -10.98 4.59
N GLN A 46 6.98 -10.68 3.77
CA GLN A 46 8.38 -10.73 4.20
C GLN A 46 8.67 -9.70 5.30
N MET A 47 8.13 -8.48 5.18
CA MET A 47 8.26 -7.44 6.20
C MET A 47 7.50 -7.78 7.49
N ALA A 48 6.33 -8.40 7.39
CA ALA A 48 5.55 -8.84 8.55
C ALA A 48 6.19 -10.06 9.23
N GLY A 49 6.86 -10.95 8.48
CA GLY A 49 7.61 -12.08 9.01
C GLY A 49 8.91 -11.70 9.73
N ALA A 50 9.38 -10.45 9.58
CA ALA A 50 10.52 -9.91 10.34
C ALA A 50 10.12 -9.38 11.73
N ILE A 51 8.83 -9.32 12.06
CA ILE A 51 8.34 -9.12 13.44
C ILE A 51 7.99 -10.49 14.02
N VAL A 52 8.99 -11.37 14.07
CA VAL A 52 9.02 -12.43 15.06
C VAL A 52 10.12 -12.04 16.04
N VAL A 53 9.79 -11.09 16.92
CA VAL A 53 10.46 -11.11 18.22
C VAL A 53 9.76 -12.22 18.97
N ASP A 54 10.35 -13.40 18.85
CA ASP A 54 10.14 -14.52 19.74
C ASP A 54 10.37 -14.01 21.18
N VAL A 55 9.28 -13.78 21.91
CA VAL A 55 9.29 -13.71 23.38
C VAL A 55 9.02 -15.12 23.89
N ASP A 56 9.86 -16.07 23.51
CA ASP A 56 9.97 -17.34 24.22
C ASP A 56 11.31 -18.02 23.93
N SER A 57 12.36 -17.58 24.62
CA SER A 57 13.58 -18.37 24.75
C SER A 57 14.15 -18.22 26.15
N GLY A 58 13.98 -19.29 26.94
CA GLY A 58 14.88 -19.62 28.04
C GLY A 58 14.28 -19.46 29.43
N GLU A 59 13.62 -20.51 29.88
CA GLU A 59 13.39 -20.76 31.30
C GLU A 59 14.68 -20.71 32.15
N GLN A 60 14.58 -19.94 33.25
CA GLN A 60 15.25 -20.08 34.55
C GLN A 60 16.64 -19.46 34.77
N GLY A 61 16.66 -18.30 35.46
CA GLY A 61 17.89 -17.74 36.04
C GLY A 61 17.77 -16.37 36.72
N GLN A 62 16.79 -16.22 37.62
CA GLN A 62 16.67 -15.23 38.72
C GLN A 62 17.47 -13.90 38.66
N SER A 63 16.77 -12.76 38.54
CA SER A 63 16.99 -11.60 39.42
C SER A 63 15.86 -10.57 39.29
N SER A 64 15.26 -10.20 40.42
CA SER A 64 14.07 -9.36 40.58
C SER A 64 14.31 -7.87 40.35
N ASP A 65 13.27 -7.16 39.88
CA ASP A 65 12.84 -5.75 40.10
C ASP A 65 12.04 -5.27 38.85
N SER A 66 10.94 -4.51 38.83
CA SER A 66 9.95 -3.98 39.77
C SER A 66 8.81 -3.33 38.93
N ILE A 67 7.55 -3.48 39.38
CA ILE A 67 6.27 -2.80 39.03
C ILE A 67 5.74 -2.83 37.58
N THR A 68 4.62 -3.55 37.45
CA THR A 68 3.71 -3.71 36.31
C THR A 68 2.97 -2.42 35.95
N GLY A 69 3.18 -1.91 34.73
CA GLY A 69 2.33 -0.91 34.08
C GLY A 69 1.44 -1.57 33.03
N ILE A 70 0.30 -2.08 33.49
CA ILE A 70 -0.74 -2.72 32.67
C ILE A 70 -1.42 -1.62 31.84
N CYS A 71 -1.38 -1.69 30.51
CA CYS A 71 -2.37 -0.99 29.67
C CYS A 71 -3.30 -2.02 29.04
N ASN A 72 -4.22 -2.48 29.89
CA ASN A 72 -5.48 -3.07 29.49
C ASN A 72 -6.45 -1.89 29.30
N SER A 73 -6.85 -1.58 28.08
CA SER A 73 -8.05 -0.80 27.83
C SER A 73 -8.68 -1.32 26.55
N ALA A 74 -9.61 -2.23 26.77
CA ALA A 74 -10.62 -2.61 25.80
C ALA A 74 -11.41 -1.37 25.32
N GLU A 75 -12.02 -1.52 24.15
CA GLU A 75 -13.31 -0.90 23.81
C GLU A 75 -13.30 0.60 23.38
N LEU A 76 -13.51 0.84 22.08
CA LEU A 76 -14.15 2.06 21.54
C LEU A 76 -15.58 2.16 22.11
N PRO A 77 -16.27 3.32 22.19
CA PRO A 77 -16.10 4.58 21.44
C PRO A 77 -16.09 5.82 22.37
N GLU A 78 -15.85 7.04 21.87
CA GLU A 78 -16.58 8.29 22.22
C GLU A 78 -16.05 9.43 21.33
N ASP A 79 -16.98 10.08 20.63
CA ASP A 79 -16.85 11.31 19.87
C ASP A 79 -16.03 12.38 20.62
N LEU A 80 -14.91 12.83 20.04
CA LEU A 80 -14.37 14.16 20.30
C LEU A 80 -13.76 14.71 19.01
N ASP A 81 -14.60 15.40 18.25
CA ASP A 81 -14.23 16.51 17.37
C ASP A 81 -13.28 17.47 18.12
N SER A 82 -11.97 17.36 17.88
CA SER A 82 -11.02 18.37 18.35
C SER A 82 -10.04 18.69 17.24
N SER A 83 -10.55 19.52 16.35
CA SER A 83 -9.77 20.29 15.39
C SER A 83 -8.74 21.14 16.12
N ASP A 84 -7.48 20.71 16.13
CA ASP A 84 -6.37 21.52 16.66
C ASP A 84 -5.54 22.09 15.49
N THR A 85 -6.08 23.12 14.83
CA THR A 85 -5.33 23.97 13.89
C THR A 85 -4.98 25.29 14.56
N ALA A 86 -3.81 25.35 15.20
CA ALA A 86 -3.23 26.63 15.59
C ALA A 86 -1.70 26.60 15.43
N LEU A 87 -1.22 27.06 14.27
CA LEU A 87 0.18 27.44 14.08
C LEU A 87 0.32 28.94 14.30
N LYS A 88 1.15 29.34 15.27
CA LYS A 88 1.52 30.75 15.51
C LYS A 88 2.77 31.07 14.69
N LEU A 89 2.62 31.90 13.66
CA LEU A 89 3.74 32.45 12.90
C LEU A 89 4.52 33.41 13.80
N GLY A 90 5.79 33.08 14.03
CA GLY A 90 6.83 34.01 14.44
C GLY A 90 7.69 34.36 13.24
#